data_AF-A0A2W4Z886-F1
#
_entry.id   AF-A0A2W4Z886-F1
#
_cell.length_a   1.000
_cell.length_b   1.000
_cell.length_c   1.000
_cell.angle_alpha   90.00
_cell.angle_beta   90.00
_cell.angle_gamma   90.00
#
_symmetry.space_group_name_H-M   'P 1'
#
loop_
_entity.id
_entity.type
_entity.pdbx_description
1 polymer ?
#
loop_
_entity_poly.entity_id
_entity_poly.type
_entity_poly.pdbx_seq_one_letter_code
_entity_poly.pdbx_strand_id
1 'polypeptide(L)'
;MLQRMGKRKDFILVGRTSNEIAEGIVDAFGHAERTQDGRPAITKPGPVIQFGINAFEDGEVNTTLFANGDQPNHPIVQTLDEKQKNEIAKSLKNSRVTIVHSASGQNTSMRALGLAFLAKSLKQQYGVREIRVIAPALPFMRSDRIFSKADENNNMRYEFNAVGALHFAEILKDSGVEKVVGVEPHSRDGVKHYREVFGKKKAKFINMGDFYADTIRAEYDITDKDGNCLVMVGSPDGMNKPGDFGMARARSFGDALYKFNGSDAYANTRDFRARPYMFGIHKERISSKETEIVDFHGDV
;
A
#
# COMPACT_ATOMS: atom_id res chain seq x y z
N MET A 1 30.77 26.96 10.96
CA MET A 1 29.91 27.34 9.81
C MET A 1 28.64 26.47 9.79
N LEU A 2 27.76 26.61 10.80
CA LEU A 2 26.46 25.91 10.92
C LEU A 2 25.38 26.93 11.32
N GLN A 3 25.31 28.01 10.55
CA GLN A 3 24.30 29.05 10.66
C GLN A 3 23.45 29.05 9.39
N ARG A 4 22.12 29.10 9.58
CA ARG A 4 21.09 29.46 8.58
C ARG A 4 20.68 28.39 7.54
N MET A 5 20.00 27.36 8.03
CA MET A 5 18.70 26.97 7.48
C MET A 5 17.84 26.54 8.67
N GLY A 6 16.65 27.12 8.86
CA GLY A 6 15.64 26.60 9.78
C GLY A 6 15.21 25.22 9.31
N LYS A 7 15.99 24.18 9.64
CA LYS A 7 15.82 22.81 9.17
C LYS A 7 14.38 22.39 9.50
N ARG A 8 13.60 22.08 8.45
CA ARG A 8 12.26 21.50 8.61
C ARG A 8 12.39 20.28 9.51
N LYS A 9 11.69 20.28 10.64
CA LYS A 9 11.61 19.12 11.54
C LYS A 9 10.71 18.09 10.86
N ASP A 10 11.32 17.03 10.36
CA ASP A 10 10.64 15.95 9.68
C ASP A 10 10.79 14.67 10.53
N PHE A 11 9.68 14.02 10.83
CA PHE A 11 9.62 12.76 11.55
C PHE A 11 8.98 11.67 10.71
N ILE A 12 9.39 10.43 10.91
CA ILE A 12 8.84 9.22 10.30
C ILE A 12 8.32 8.34 11.42
N LEU A 13 7.01 8.14 11.46
CA LEU A 13 6.36 7.22 12.39
C LEU A 13 6.13 5.89 11.69
N VAL A 14 6.71 4.82 12.20
CA VAL A 14 6.61 3.47 11.63
C VAL A 14 5.75 2.61 12.56
N GLY A 15 4.68 2.06 12.00
CA GLY A 15 3.84 1.08 12.69
C GLY A 15 3.98 -0.29 12.03
N ARG A 16 2.89 -1.06 12.00
CA ARG A 16 2.85 -2.34 11.28
C ARG A 16 3.22 -2.16 9.80
N THR A 17 4.30 -2.81 9.39
CA THR A 17 4.77 -2.93 8.00
C THR A 17 5.60 -4.21 7.88
N SER A 18 6.12 -4.54 6.69
CA SER A 18 7.08 -5.65 6.55
C SER A 18 8.43 -5.29 7.19
N ASN A 19 9.21 -6.30 7.58
CA ASN A 19 10.53 -6.08 8.18
C ASN A 19 11.44 -5.30 7.23
N GLU A 20 11.41 -5.63 5.94
CA GLU A 20 12.24 -5.03 4.89
C GLU A 20 11.95 -3.54 4.73
N ILE A 21 10.68 -3.13 4.77
CA ILE A 21 10.29 -1.71 4.71
C ILE A 21 10.78 -0.99 5.97
N ALA A 22 10.62 -1.60 7.14
CA ALA A 22 11.03 -0.99 8.39
C ALA A 22 12.56 -0.83 8.47
N GLU A 23 13.30 -1.85 8.07
CA GLU A 23 14.75 -1.86 7.94
C GLU A 23 15.23 -0.77 6.98
N GLY A 24 14.68 -0.72 5.77
CA GLY A 24 15.03 0.32 4.80
C GLY A 24 14.78 1.73 5.32
N ILE A 25 13.74 1.94 6.13
CA ILE A 25 13.48 3.24 6.77
C ILE A 25 14.51 3.56 7.85
N VAL A 26 14.81 2.60 8.74
CA VAL A 26 15.77 2.83 9.83
C VAL A 26 17.19 3.01 9.27
N ASP A 27 17.57 2.23 8.26
CA ASP A 27 18.88 2.35 7.61
C ASP A 27 19.03 3.68 6.87
N ALA A 28 17.96 4.17 6.21
CA ALA A 28 18.00 5.42 5.46
C ALA A 28 17.86 6.70 6.33
N PHE A 29 17.13 6.63 7.44
CA PHE A 29 16.74 7.82 8.21
C PHE A 29 17.04 7.75 9.71
N GLY A 30 17.34 6.57 10.23
CA GLY A 30 17.64 6.34 11.63
C GLY A 30 19.14 6.37 11.96
N HIS A 31 19.42 6.21 13.25
CA HIS A 31 20.74 5.79 13.71
C HIS A 31 20.67 4.28 13.89
N ALA A 32 20.94 3.54 12.81
CA ALA A 32 20.75 2.10 12.78
C ALA A 32 21.73 1.38 13.72
N GLU A 33 21.20 0.78 14.78
CA GLU A 33 21.82 -0.32 15.51
C GLU A 33 20.99 -1.59 15.26
N ARG A 34 21.55 -2.77 15.49
CA ARG A 34 20.86 -4.04 15.28
C ARG A 34 20.76 -4.79 16.61
N THR A 35 19.60 -5.36 16.89
CA THR A 35 19.41 -6.27 18.03
C THR A 35 20.08 -7.63 17.76
N GLN A 36 20.17 -8.48 18.78
CA GLN A 36 20.72 -9.84 18.64
C GLN A 36 19.94 -10.71 17.63
N ASP A 37 18.64 -10.46 17.49
CA ASP A 37 17.77 -11.16 16.52
C ASP A 37 17.70 -10.47 15.14
N GLY A 38 18.59 -9.51 14.87
CA GLY A 38 18.76 -8.87 13.55
C GLY A 38 17.79 -7.73 13.24
N ARG A 39 16.84 -7.43 14.13
CA ARG A 39 15.90 -6.33 13.95
C ARG A 39 16.58 -4.96 14.03
N PRO A 40 16.12 -3.97 13.27
CA PRO A 40 16.59 -2.60 13.39
C PRO A 40 16.18 -2.01 14.74
N ALA A 41 17.13 -1.38 15.43
CA ALA A 41 16.97 -0.77 16.73
C ALA A 41 17.17 0.74 16.69
N ILE A 42 16.25 1.47 17.32
CA ILE A 42 16.35 2.92 17.58
C ILE A 42 16.79 3.09 19.03
N THR A 43 18.09 3.26 19.24
CA THR A 43 18.71 3.40 20.58
C THR A 43 19.05 4.84 20.94
N LYS A 44 18.93 5.77 19.97
CA LYS A 44 19.20 7.20 20.15
C LYS A 44 18.02 8.03 19.63
N PRO A 45 17.76 9.21 20.23
CA PRO A 45 16.76 10.12 19.70
C PRO A 45 17.03 10.47 18.23
N GLY A 46 15.99 10.43 17.40
CA GLY A 46 16.11 10.64 15.97
C GLY A 46 14.76 10.93 15.32
N PRO A 47 14.72 11.07 13.98
CA PRO A 47 13.49 11.38 13.27
C PRO A 47 12.56 10.16 13.14
N VAL A 48 13.06 8.94 13.33
CA VAL A 48 12.25 7.71 13.25
C VAL A 48 11.67 7.37 14.62
N ILE A 49 10.36 7.10 14.65
CA ILE A 49 9.61 6.77 15.87
C ILE A 49 8.73 5.56 15.59
N GLN A 50 8.77 4.57 16.48
CA GLN A 50 7.85 3.45 16.47
C GLN A 50 6.49 3.86 17.06
N PHE A 51 5.41 3.35 16.49
CA PHE A 51 4.09 3.41 17.12
C PHE A 51 3.35 2.08 17.00
N GLY A 52 2.41 1.85 17.90
CA GLY A 52 1.57 0.66 17.93
C GLY A 52 0.10 1.01 17.82
N ILE A 53 -0.67 0.11 17.19
CA ILE A 53 -2.13 0.09 17.25
C ILE A 53 -2.54 -1.26 17.82
N ASN A 54 -3.23 -1.22 18.97
CA ASN A 54 -3.72 -2.36 19.72
C ASN A 54 -5.21 -2.17 20.06
N ALA A 55 -5.81 -3.13 20.75
CA ALA A 55 -7.11 -2.97 21.39
C ALA A 55 -6.98 -3.18 22.90
N PHE A 56 -7.84 -2.52 23.67
CA PHE A 56 -8.12 -2.88 25.06
C PHE A 56 -8.90 -4.22 25.11
N GLU A 57 -9.09 -4.76 26.32
CA GLU A 57 -9.76 -6.06 26.52
C GLU A 57 -11.21 -6.09 25.99
N ASP A 58 -11.88 -4.94 25.98
CA ASP A 58 -13.23 -4.75 25.45
C ASP A 58 -13.28 -4.50 23.92
N GLY A 59 -12.12 -4.46 23.26
CA GLY A 59 -12.00 -4.22 21.83
C GLY A 59 -11.86 -2.76 21.43
N GLU A 60 -11.83 -1.81 22.37
CA GLU A 60 -11.60 -0.40 22.06
C GLU A 60 -10.21 -0.17 21.49
N VAL A 61 -10.12 0.63 20.42
CA VAL A 61 -8.86 0.86 19.72
C VAL A 61 -7.95 1.79 20.51
N ASN A 62 -6.74 1.33 20.78
CA ASN A 62 -5.67 2.11 21.42
C ASN A 62 -4.52 2.36 20.43
N THR A 63 -3.92 3.55 20.49
CA THR A 63 -2.73 3.90 19.71
C THR A 63 -1.67 4.53 20.59
N THR A 64 -0.47 3.94 20.57
CA THR A 64 0.64 4.32 21.46
C THR A 64 1.84 4.75 20.64
N LEU A 65 2.40 5.93 20.93
CA LEU A 65 3.73 6.32 20.46
C LEU A 65 4.80 5.65 21.33
N PHE A 66 5.95 5.30 20.75
CA PHE A 66 7.03 4.63 21.47
C PHE A 66 6.62 3.26 22.04
N ALA A 67 5.83 2.49 21.27
CA ALA A 67 5.16 1.26 21.68
C ALA A 67 6.07 0.05 21.99
N ASN A 68 7.34 0.28 22.35
CA ASN A 68 8.26 -0.80 22.65
C ASN A 68 7.86 -1.46 23.98
N GLY A 69 7.65 -2.78 23.97
CA GLY A 69 7.07 -3.55 25.08
C GLY A 69 5.60 -3.95 24.89
N ASP A 70 4.80 -3.10 24.23
CA ASP A 70 3.37 -3.35 23.98
C ASP A 70 3.11 -4.08 22.65
N GLN A 71 4.14 -4.27 21.82
CA GLN A 71 4.08 -4.98 20.55
C GLN A 71 5.33 -5.86 20.34
N PRO A 72 5.36 -7.09 20.89
CA PRO A 72 6.54 -7.97 20.84
C PRO A 72 7.03 -8.29 19.42
N ASN A 73 6.14 -8.20 18.42
CA ASN A 73 6.41 -8.51 17.01
C ASN A 73 6.49 -7.26 16.11
N HIS A 74 6.79 -6.09 16.67
CA HIS A 74 7.00 -4.90 15.85
C HIS A 74 8.32 -5.02 15.05
N PRO A 75 8.37 -4.59 13.78
CA PRO A 75 9.56 -4.73 12.92
C PRO A 75 10.73 -3.81 13.31
N ILE A 76 10.55 -2.94 14.31
CA ILE A 76 11.57 -2.04 14.87
C ILE A 76 11.51 -2.18 16.39
N VAL A 77 12.68 -2.16 17.03
CA VAL A 77 12.83 -2.09 18.49
C VAL A 77 13.26 -0.69 18.89
N GLN A 78 12.57 -0.04 19.84
CA GLN A 78 12.90 1.32 20.29
C GLN A 78 13.17 1.42 21.80
N THR A 79 14.44 1.52 22.19
CA THR A 79 14.88 1.46 23.61
C THR A 79 15.14 2.84 24.20
N LEU A 80 14.28 3.82 23.90
CA LEU A 80 14.41 5.16 24.47
C LEU A 80 13.88 5.23 25.91
N ASP A 81 14.55 6.01 26.75
CA ASP A 81 14.06 6.32 28.09
C ASP A 81 12.92 7.38 28.06
N GLU A 82 12.22 7.55 29.18
CA GLU A 82 11.10 8.49 29.27
C GLU A 82 11.51 9.95 29.04
N LYS A 83 12.73 10.35 29.40
CA LYS A 83 13.22 11.70 29.16
C LYS A 83 13.37 11.94 27.65
N GLN A 84 13.99 11.00 26.95
CA GLN A 84 14.16 11.02 25.50
C GLN A 84 12.82 11.00 24.76
N LYS A 85 11.86 10.16 25.18
CA LYS A 85 10.50 10.14 24.62
C LYS A 85 9.81 11.50 24.76
N ASN A 86 9.89 12.11 25.94
CA ASN A 86 9.31 13.43 26.21
C ASN A 86 9.96 14.55 25.40
N GLU A 87 11.28 14.50 25.20
CA GLU A 87 12.00 15.45 24.35
C GLU A 87 11.53 15.34 22.88
N ILE A 88 11.40 14.11 22.37
CA ILE A 88 10.87 13.86 21.02
C ILE A 88 9.42 14.35 20.91
N ALA A 89 8.56 14.00 21.86
CA ALA A 89 7.16 14.43 21.88
C ALA A 89 7.01 15.95 21.79
N LYS A 90 7.80 16.70 22.57
CA LYS A 90 7.85 18.18 22.51
C LYS A 90 8.33 18.69 21.14
N SER A 91 9.24 17.96 20.50
CA SER A 91 9.81 18.33 19.21
C SER A 91 8.86 18.11 18.02
N LEU A 92 7.79 17.34 18.19
CA LEU A 92 6.74 17.14 17.16
C LEU A 92 5.95 18.42 16.85
N LYS A 93 5.90 19.39 17.75
CA LYS A 93 5.19 20.65 17.53
C LYS A 93 5.74 21.40 16.31
N ASN A 94 4.83 21.84 15.43
CA ASN A 94 5.12 22.51 14.17
C ASN A 94 5.98 21.68 13.18
N SER A 95 6.14 20.38 13.44
CA SER A 95 6.88 19.47 12.57
C SER A 95 6.04 18.98 11.40
N ARG A 96 6.67 18.25 10.49
CA ARG A 96 6.00 17.39 9.52
C ARG A 96 6.22 15.94 9.92
N VAL A 97 5.16 15.15 9.94
CA VAL A 97 5.18 13.73 10.22
C VAL A 97 4.78 12.94 8.99
N THR A 98 5.54 11.90 8.68
CA THR A 98 5.17 10.87 7.71
C THR A 98 4.90 9.58 8.45
N ILE A 99 3.68 9.08 8.40
CA ILE A 99 3.27 7.82 8.99
C ILE A 99 3.40 6.73 7.93
N VAL A 100 4.19 5.70 8.21
CA VAL A 100 4.31 4.50 7.37
C VAL A 100 3.60 3.35 8.08
N HIS A 101 2.48 2.88 7.52
CA HIS A 101 1.64 1.87 8.16
C HIS A 101 0.77 1.12 7.16
N SER A 102 0.78 -0.22 7.24
CA SER A 102 -0.13 -1.08 6.49
C SER A 102 -1.31 -1.50 7.36
N ALA A 103 -2.53 -1.27 6.86
CA ALA A 103 -3.75 -1.73 7.50
C ALA A 103 -4.17 -3.15 7.07
N SER A 104 -3.40 -3.83 6.22
CA SER A 104 -3.74 -5.15 5.67
C SER A 104 -3.82 -6.25 6.73
N GLY A 105 -4.63 -7.28 6.49
CA GLY A 105 -4.70 -8.52 7.28
C GLY A 105 -5.87 -8.54 8.27
N GLN A 106 -5.82 -9.46 9.23
CA GLN A 106 -6.82 -9.52 10.31
C GLN A 106 -6.90 -8.19 11.06
N ASN A 107 -8.08 -7.80 11.51
CA ASN A 107 -8.34 -6.54 12.24
C ASN A 107 -8.07 -5.27 11.41
N THR A 108 -8.34 -5.31 10.10
CA THR A 108 -8.20 -4.14 9.20
C THR A 108 -8.94 -2.91 9.74
N SER A 109 -10.16 -3.07 10.29
CA SER A 109 -10.95 -1.95 10.84
C SER A 109 -10.30 -1.29 12.05
N MET A 110 -9.77 -2.08 12.99
CA MET A 110 -9.04 -1.58 14.16
C MET A 110 -7.80 -0.78 13.73
N ARG A 111 -7.03 -1.30 12.76
CA ARG A 111 -5.84 -0.63 12.23
C ARG A 111 -6.18 0.67 11.50
N ALA A 112 -7.24 0.65 10.70
CA ALA A 112 -7.75 1.83 10.02
C ALA A 112 -8.15 2.92 11.02
N LEU A 113 -8.91 2.56 12.05
CA LEU A 113 -9.36 3.50 13.09
C LEU A 113 -8.19 4.01 13.94
N GLY A 114 -7.26 3.14 14.34
CA GLY A 114 -6.08 3.55 15.11
C GLY A 114 -5.18 4.51 14.34
N LEU A 115 -5.04 4.32 13.01
CA LEU A 115 -4.31 5.26 12.16
C LEU A 115 -4.99 6.64 12.13
N ALA A 116 -6.31 6.68 12.10
CA ALA A 116 -7.08 7.92 12.18
C ALA A 116 -6.90 8.60 13.56
N PHE A 117 -7.00 7.84 14.65
CA PHE A 117 -6.76 8.34 16.01
C PHE A 117 -5.35 8.90 16.19
N LEU A 118 -4.34 8.19 15.70
CA LEU A 118 -2.95 8.68 15.71
C LEU A 118 -2.84 10.02 14.99
N ALA A 119 -3.33 10.10 13.75
CA ALA A 119 -3.27 11.33 12.97
C ALA A 119 -3.98 12.50 13.69
N LYS A 120 -5.18 12.25 14.23
CA LYS A 120 -5.94 13.24 14.99
C LYS A 120 -5.19 13.72 16.22
N SER A 121 -4.64 12.80 17.02
CA SER A 121 -3.86 13.11 18.22
C SER A 121 -2.60 13.89 17.89
N LEU A 122 -1.84 13.48 16.87
CA LEU A 122 -0.66 14.22 16.38
C LEU A 122 -1.03 15.66 16.00
N LYS A 123 -2.20 15.84 15.39
CA LYS A 123 -2.67 17.14 14.96
C LYS A 123 -3.12 18.03 16.12
N GLN A 124 -3.96 17.50 17.00
CA GLN A 124 -4.61 18.26 18.07
C GLN A 124 -3.76 18.39 19.33
N GLN A 125 -3.12 17.30 19.76
CA GLN A 125 -2.39 17.25 21.03
C GLN A 125 -0.92 17.64 20.86
N TYR A 126 -0.29 17.18 19.76
CA TYR A 126 1.14 17.43 19.51
C TYR A 126 1.41 18.64 18.60
N GLY A 127 0.37 19.22 17.99
CA GLY A 127 0.50 20.42 17.14
C GLY A 127 1.35 20.19 15.88
N VAL A 128 1.31 18.99 15.31
CA VAL A 128 2.03 18.66 14.07
C VAL A 128 1.48 19.50 12.91
N ARG A 129 2.35 20.17 12.13
CA ARG A 129 1.94 21.07 11.05
C ARG A 129 1.46 20.33 9.80
N GLU A 130 2.07 19.20 9.44
CA GLU A 130 1.71 18.42 8.24
C GLU A 130 1.84 16.92 8.56
N ILE A 131 0.85 16.13 8.22
CA ILE A 131 0.77 14.68 8.34
C ILE A 131 0.63 14.07 6.94
N ARG A 132 1.51 13.12 6.64
CA ARG A 132 1.47 12.31 5.42
C ARG A 132 1.29 10.87 5.82
N VAL A 133 0.47 10.14 5.10
CA VAL A 133 0.32 8.69 5.28
C VAL A 133 0.91 8.00 4.05
N ILE A 134 1.82 7.06 4.29
CA ILE A 134 2.27 6.07 3.33
C ILE A 134 1.72 4.72 3.81
N ALA A 135 0.73 4.20 3.10
CA ALA A 135 0.09 2.95 3.44
C ALA A 135 0.19 2.00 2.25
N PRO A 136 1.17 1.07 2.25
CA PRO A 136 1.35 0.13 1.14
C PRO A 136 0.04 -0.57 0.77
N ALA A 137 -0.71 -1.04 1.77
CA ALA A 137 -2.08 -1.50 1.60
C ALA A 137 -3.05 -0.55 2.32
N LEU A 138 -3.78 0.25 1.53
CA LEU A 138 -4.89 1.05 2.03
C LEU A 138 -6.08 0.15 2.39
N PRO A 139 -6.74 0.38 3.54
CA PRO A 139 -7.85 -0.46 3.97
C PRO A 139 -9.10 -0.19 3.11
N PHE A 140 -10.00 -1.17 3.07
CA PHE A 140 -11.29 -1.10 2.39
C PHE A 140 -11.24 -0.81 0.89
N MET A 141 -10.08 -0.94 0.24
CA MET A 141 -9.94 -0.71 -1.21
C MET A 141 -10.74 -1.70 -2.08
N ARG A 142 -11.26 -2.80 -1.50
CA ARG A 142 -12.21 -3.73 -2.14
C ARG A 142 -13.68 -3.33 -1.94
N SER A 143 -13.95 -2.37 -1.06
CA SER A 143 -15.28 -1.82 -0.77
C SER A 143 -15.35 -0.42 -1.38
N ASP A 144 -15.17 -0.35 -2.69
CA ASP A 144 -14.87 0.87 -3.46
C ASP A 144 -16.01 1.29 -4.40
N ARG A 145 -17.08 0.51 -4.48
CA ARG A 145 -18.27 0.79 -5.28
C ARG A 145 -19.48 0.07 -4.70
N ILE A 146 -20.66 0.43 -5.19
CA ILE A 146 -21.86 -0.36 -4.95
C ILE A 146 -21.76 -1.66 -5.75
N PHE A 147 -22.01 -2.79 -5.09
CA PHE A 147 -22.04 -4.08 -5.75
C PHE A 147 -23.46 -4.42 -6.16
N SER A 148 -23.58 -5.06 -7.33
CA SER A 148 -24.83 -5.61 -7.82
C SER A 148 -24.65 -7.11 -7.98
N LYS A 149 -25.62 -7.89 -7.49
CA LYS A 149 -25.61 -9.34 -7.58
C LYS A 149 -26.86 -9.81 -8.32
N ALA A 150 -26.69 -10.73 -9.26
CA ALA A 150 -27.81 -11.43 -9.87
C ALA A 150 -28.50 -12.31 -8.81
N ASP A 151 -29.82 -12.26 -8.73
CA ASP A 151 -30.59 -13.24 -7.95
C ASP A 151 -30.71 -14.58 -8.69
N GLU A 152 -31.39 -15.55 -8.07
CA GLU A 152 -31.60 -16.89 -8.64
C GLU A 152 -32.32 -16.88 -10.00
N ASN A 153 -33.00 -15.79 -10.34
CA ASN A 153 -33.71 -15.60 -11.60
C ASN A 153 -32.95 -14.68 -12.58
N ASN A 154 -31.65 -14.47 -12.36
CA ASN A 154 -30.79 -13.55 -13.11
C ASN A 154 -31.23 -12.07 -13.08
N ASN A 155 -32.08 -11.65 -12.13
CA ASN A 155 -32.38 -10.24 -11.98
C ASN A 155 -31.25 -9.56 -11.20
N MET A 156 -30.72 -8.46 -11.74
CA MET A 156 -29.71 -7.67 -11.06
C MET A 156 -30.32 -6.95 -9.85
N ARG A 157 -29.88 -7.31 -8.64
CA ARG A 157 -30.22 -6.60 -7.41
C ARG A 157 -29.04 -5.75 -6.96
N TYR A 158 -29.32 -4.49 -6.67
CA TYR A 158 -28.37 -3.61 -6.03
C TYR A 158 -28.27 -3.99 -4.54
N GLU A 159 -27.06 -4.28 -4.08
CA GLU A 159 -26.82 -4.43 -2.65
C GLU A 159 -26.61 -3.04 -2.06
N PHE A 160 -27.31 -2.72 -0.97
CA PHE A 160 -27.01 -1.50 -0.23
C PHE A 160 -25.71 -1.72 0.56
N ASN A 161 -24.58 -1.30 -0.01
CA ASN A 161 -23.28 -1.42 0.64
C ASN A 161 -22.58 -0.06 0.73
N ALA A 162 -21.90 0.15 1.86
CA ALA A 162 -21.09 1.34 2.06
C ALA A 162 -19.87 1.34 1.12
N VAL A 163 -19.51 2.52 0.62
CA VAL A 163 -18.28 2.73 -0.15
C VAL A 163 -17.13 2.98 0.84
N GLY A 164 -16.69 1.90 1.49
CA GLY A 164 -15.67 1.93 2.54
C GLY A 164 -14.37 2.65 2.16
N ALA A 165 -13.91 2.54 0.90
CA ALA A 165 -12.72 3.26 0.44
C ALA A 165 -12.89 4.79 0.46
N LEU A 166 -14.08 5.28 0.10
CA LEU A 166 -14.41 6.71 0.16
C LEU A 166 -14.51 7.18 1.61
N HIS A 167 -15.29 6.49 2.43
CA HIS A 167 -15.47 6.86 3.83
C HIS A 167 -14.17 6.86 4.61
N PHE A 168 -13.27 5.89 4.34
CA PHE A 168 -11.99 5.90 5.02
C PHE A 168 -11.05 7.01 4.52
N ALA A 169 -11.11 7.38 3.24
CA ALA A 169 -10.40 8.55 2.75
C ALA A 169 -10.88 9.84 3.46
N GLU A 170 -12.19 10.00 3.65
CA GLU A 170 -12.81 11.10 4.40
C GLU A 170 -12.35 11.10 5.87
N ILE A 171 -12.43 9.95 6.56
CA ILE A 171 -11.96 9.81 7.95
C ILE A 171 -10.49 10.22 8.10
N LEU A 172 -9.60 9.78 7.19
CA LEU A 172 -8.19 10.20 7.23
C LEU A 172 -8.04 11.70 7.04
N LYS A 173 -8.79 12.28 6.10
CA LYS A 173 -8.77 13.72 5.82
C LYS A 173 -9.22 14.54 7.02
N ASP A 174 -10.31 14.13 7.65
CA ASP A 174 -10.88 14.76 8.85
C ASP A 174 -10.02 14.54 10.10
N SER A 175 -9.20 13.49 10.08
CA SER A 175 -8.15 13.24 11.07
C SER A 175 -6.93 14.16 10.92
N GLY A 176 -6.91 15.01 9.89
CA GLY A 176 -5.85 15.99 9.66
C GLY A 176 -4.72 15.49 8.77
N VAL A 177 -4.91 14.36 8.06
CA VAL A 177 -3.96 13.92 7.02
C VAL A 177 -4.07 14.83 5.80
N GLU A 178 -2.94 15.30 5.29
CA GLU A 178 -2.92 16.16 4.10
C GLU A 178 -2.53 15.41 2.82
N LYS A 179 -1.79 14.30 2.94
CA LYS A 179 -1.33 13.51 1.79
C LYS A 179 -1.37 12.02 2.07
N VAL A 180 -1.71 11.25 1.04
CA VAL A 180 -1.74 9.79 1.08
C VAL A 180 -0.92 9.23 -0.09
N VAL A 181 -0.10 8.23 0.22
CA VAL A 181 0.60 7.41 -0.76
C VAL A 181 0.19 5.95 -0.54
N GLY A 182 -0.36 5.32 -1.57
CA GLY A 182 -0.60 3.87 -1.61
C GLY A 182 0.31 3.16 -2.60
N VAL A 183 0.41 1.83 -2.49
CA VAL A 183 1.12 0.98 -3.46
C VAL A 183 0.12 0.00 -4.05
N GLU A 184 0.08 -0.11 -5.38
CA GLU A 184 -0.75 -1.08 -6.09
C GLU A 184 -2.21 -1.19 -5.58
N PRO A 185 -2.97 -0.07 -5.60
CA PRO A 185 -4.33 -0.05 -5.09
C PRO A 185 -5.21 -1.08 -5.81
N HIS A 186 -6.14 -1.68 -5.07
CA HIS A 186 -6.98 -2.76 -5.59
C HIS A 186 -7.80 -2.36 -6.83
N SER A 187 -8.36 -1.14 -6.86
CA SER A 187 -9.34 -0.74 -7.88
C SER A 187 -9.29 0.75 -8.26
N ARG A 188 -9.71 1.04 -9.50
CA ARG A 188 -9.71 2.39 -10.09
C ARG A 188 -10.65 3.31 -9.35
N ASP A 189 -11.80 2.79 -8.92
CA ASP A 189 -12.79 3.53 -8.15
C ASP A 189 -12.21 3.92 -6.78
N GLY A 190 -11.51 3.01 -6.10
CA GLY A 190 -10.82 3.32 -4.85
C GLY A 190 -9.82 4.48 -5.01
N VAL A 191 -9.01 4.45 -6.06
CA VAL A 191 -8.09 5.57 -6.39
C VAL A 191 -8.83 6.87 -6.68
N LYS A 192 -9.96 6.80 -7.37
CA LYS A 192 -10.80 7.96 -7.68
C LYS A 192 -11.28 8.62 -6.39
N HIS A 193 -11.86 7.85 -5.46
CA HIS A 193 -12.35 8.36 -4.16
C HIS A 193 -11.28 9.10 -3.37
N TYR A 194 -10.09 8.50 -3.22
CA TYR A 194 -8.97 9.19 -2.55
C TYR A 194 -8.54 10.46 -3.26
N ARG A 195 -8.56 10.49 -4.60
CA ARG A 195 -8.23 11.69 -5.37
C ARG A 195 -9.30 12.75 -5.31
N GLU A 196 -10.56 12.39 -5.12
CA GLU A 196 -11.66 13.32 -4.86
C GLU A 196 -11.49 13.99 -3.50
N VAL A 197 -11.22 13.21 -2.45
CA VAL A 197 -11.04 13.72 -1.08
C VAL A 197 -9.75 14.54 -0.90
N PHE A 198 -8.61 14.04 -1.41
CA PHE A 198 -7.30 14.69 -1.19
C PHE A 198 -6.85 15.58 -2.35
N GLY A 199 -7.33 15.32 -3.57
CA GLY A 199 -6.83 15.91 -4.80
C GLY A 199 -5.71 15.09 -5.46
N LYS A 200 -5.64 15.10 -6.79
CA LYS A 200 -4.67 14.34 -7.63
C LYS A 200 -3.18 14.55 -7.26
N LYS A 201 -2.84 15.71 -6.69
CA LYS A 201 -1.46 16.03 -6.25
C LYS A 201 -1.13 15.47 -4.87
N LYS A 202 -2.13 15.19 -4.03
CA LYS A 202 -1.97 14.79 -2.64
C LYS A 202 -2.32 13.33 -2.37
N ALA A 203 -3.08 12.68 -3.26
CA ALA A 203 -3.24 11.22 -3.30
C ALA A 203 -2.39 10.63 -4.43
N LYS A 204 -1.31 9.93 -4.06
CA LYS A 204 -0.39 9.26 -4.98
C LYS A 204 -0.49 7.74 -4.83
N PHE A 205 -0.35 7.03 -5.94
CA PHE A 205 -0.41 5.58 -5.97
C PHE A 205 0.74 5.09 -6.83
N ILE A 206 1.61 4.29 -6.23
CA ILE A 206 2.80 3.75 -6.87
C ILE A 206 2.40 2.46 -7.59
N ASN A 207 2.80 2.37 -8.85
CA ASN A 207 2.73 1.15 -9.65
C ASN A 207 4.11 0.50 -9.59
N MET A 208 4.15 -0.80 -9.34
CA MET A 208 5.33 -1.62 -9.12
C MET A 208 5.70 -2.47 -10.34
N GLY A 209 5.04 -2.28 -11.49
CA GLY A 209 5.27 -3.04 -12.71
C GLY A 209 6.73 -3.03 -13.17
N ASP A 210 7.39 -1.86 -13.14
CA ASP A 210 8.82 -1.75 -13.48
C ASP A 210 9.69 -2.54 -12.50
N PHE A 211 9.41 -2.43 -11.19
CA PHE A 211 10.12 -3.19 -10.16
C PHE A 211 9.95 -4.70 -10.35
N TYR A 212 8.75 -5.18 -10.61
CA TYR A 212 8.52 -6.61 -10.87
C TYR A 212 9.22 -7.09 -12.13
N ALA A 213 9.25 -6.27 -13.19
CA ALA A 213 9.95 -6.61 -14.43
C ALA A 213 11.46 -6.72 -14.21
N ASP A 214 12.06 -5.78 -13.48
CA ASP A 214 13.48 -5.80 -13.18
C ASP A 214 13.86 -6.99 -12.30
N THR A 215 13.06 -7.29 -11.27
CA THR A 215 13.30 -8.47 -10.42
C THR A 215 13.21 -9.77 -11.22
N ILE A 216 12.19 -9.92 -12.07
CA ILE A 216 12.03 -11.15 -12.86
C ILE A 216 13.19 -11.33 -13.85
N ARG A 217 13.69 -10.26 -14.47
CA ARG A 217 14.87 -10.31 -15.34
C ARG A 217 16.15 -10.66 -14.60
N ALA A 218 16.30 -10.18 -13.36
CA ALA A 218 17.50 -10.42 -12.57
C ALA A 218 17.58 -11.86 -12.07
N GLU A 219 16.43 -12.46 -11.75
CA GLU A 219 16.33 -13.76 -11.10
C GLU A 219 16.10 -14.93 -12.07
N TYR A 220 15.55 -14.67 -13.27
CA TYR A 220 15.15 -15.71 -14.22
C TYR A 220 15.71 -15.44 -15.61
N ASP A 221 16.12 -16.51 -16.29
CA ASP A 221 16.37 -16.47 -17.73
C ASP A 221 15.02 -16.48 -18.46
N ILE A 222 14.54 -15.28 -18.78
CA ILE A 222 13.24 -15.06 -19.40
C ILE A 222 13.32 -14.90 -20.91
N THR A 223 14.48 -15.16 -21.52
CA THR A 223 14.67 -15.04 -22.95
C THR A 223 15.04 -16.38 -23.56
N ASP A 224 14.52 -16.68 -24.76
CA ASP A 224 15.05 -17.78 -25.54
C ASP A 224 16.41 -17.43 -26.17
N LYS A 225 17.01 -18.42 -26.84
CA LYS A 225 18.28 -18.28 -27.58
C LYS A 225 18.28 -17.17 -28.64
N ASP A 226 17.10 -16.76 -29.12
CA ASP A 226 16.90 -15.76 -30.16
C ASP A 226 16.57 -14.38 -29.53
N GLY A 227 16.53 -14.29 -28.20
CA GLY A 227 16.26 -13.06 -27.44
C GLY A 227 14.78 -12.76 -27.25
N ASN A 228 13.87 -13.70 -27.53
CA ASN A 228 12.43 -13.50 -27.34
C ASN A 228 12.04 -13.73 -25.87
N CYS A 229 11.18 -12.87 -25.34
CA CYS A 229 10.68 -13.02 -23.97
C CYS A 229 9.73 -14.23 -23.84
N LEU A 230 10.00 -15.10 -22.87
CA LEU A 230 9.28 -16.36 -22.59
C LEU A 230 8.15 -16.20 -21.55
N VAL A 231 7.90 -15.00 -21.03
CA VAL A 231 7.00 -14.77 -19.89
C VAL A 231 5.67 -14.19 -20.32
N MET A 232 4.62 -14.99 -20.28
CA MET A 232 3.25 -14.48 -20.49
C MET A 232 2.74 -13.71 -19.27
N VAL A 233 2.03 -12.60 -19.50
CA VAL A 233 1.51 -11.73 -18.43
C VAL A 233 -0.01 -11.63 -18.54
N GLY A 234 -0.73 -11.97 -17.48
CA GLY A 234 -2.20 -11.93 -17.47
C GLY A 234 -2.79 -11.39 -16.18
N SER A 235 -4.06 -10.99 -16.23
CA SER A 235 -4.86 -10.73 -15.02
C SER A 235 -5.73 -11.95 -14.73
N PRO A 236 -5.71 -12.53 -13.51
CA PRO A 236 -6.46 -13.73 -13.17
C PRO A 236 -7.99 -13.65 -13.38
N ASP A 237 -8.55 -12.44 -13.39
CA ASP A 237 -9.96 -12.16 -13.65
C ASP A 237 -10.17 -11.20 -14.84
N GLY A 238 -9.15 -11.05 -15.67
CA GLY A 238 -9.06 -10.01 -16.70
C GLY A 238 -10.12 -10.10 -17.79
N MET A 239 -10.48 -11.31 -18.21
CA MET A 239 -11.53 -11.53 -19.22
C MET A 239 -12.89 -11.05 -18.73
N ASN A 240 -13.18 -11.25 -17.44
CA ASN A 240 -14.44 -10.88 -16.84
C ASN A 240 -14.53 -9.38 -16.55
N LYS A 241 -13.38 -8.69 -16.48
CA LYS A 241 -13.28 -7.27 -16.13
C LYS A 241 -12.17 -6.55 -16.93
N PRO A 242 -12.31 -6.41 -18.26
CA PRO A 242 -11.25 -5.86 -19.12
C PRO A 242 -10.88 -4.39 -18.79
N GLY A 243 -11.75 -3.66 -18.09
CA GLY A 243 -11.53 -2.28 -17.64
C GLY A 243 -10.92 -2.11 -16.24
N ASP A 244 -10.68 -3.20 -15.50
CA ASP A 244 -10.18 -3.20 -14.12
C ASP A 244 -8.68 -2.80 -14.03
N PHE A 245 -8.23 -2.40 -12.84
CA PHE A 245 -6.80 -2.33 -12.50
C PHE A 245 -6.08 -3.66 -12.65
N GLY A 246 -6.71 -4.83 -12.49
CA GLY A 246 -6.09 -6.11 -12.76
C GLY A 246 -5.43 -6.14 -14.15
N MET A 247 -6.22 -5.88 -15.19
CA MET A 247 -5.72 -5.78 -16.57
C MET A 247 -4.78 -4.61 -16.79
N ALA A 248 -5.03 -3.47 -16.16
CA ALA A 248 -4.13 -2.32 -16.28
C ALA A 248 -2.73 -2.58 -15.69
N ARG A 249 -2.66 -3.34 -14.58
CA ARG A 249 -1.42 -3.75 -13.92
C ARG A 249 -0.70 -4.81 -14.72
N ALA A 250 -1.41 -5.84 -15.20
CA ALA A 250 -0.87 -6.82 -16.14
C ALA A 250 -0.29 -6.13 -17.37
N ARG A 251 -1.00 -5.14 -17.93
CA ARG A 251 -0.49 -4.32 -19.04
C ARG A 251 0.77 -3.55 -18.67
N SER A 252 0.76 -2.83 -17.55
CA SER A 252 1.91 -2.04 -17.10
C SER A 252 3.13 -2.90 -16.86
N PHE A 253 2.94 -4.08 -16.26
CA PHE A 253 4.00 -5.05 -16.00
C PHE A 253 4.51 -5.69 -17.31
N GLY A 254 3.61 -6.07 -18.22
CA GLY A 254 3.98 -6.51 -19.56
C GLY A 254 4.76 -5.43 -20.32
N ASP A 255 4.26 -4.20 -20.39
CA ASP A 255 4.98 -3.10 -21.04
C ASP A 255 6.35 -2.88 -20.39
N ALA A 256 6.47 -3.01 -19.07
CA ALA A 256 7.75 -2.92 -18.38
C ALA A 256 8.69 -4.07 -18.74
N LEU A 257 8.20 -5.31 -18.78
CA LEU A 257 8.94 -6.55 -19.07
C LEU A 257 9.37 -6.65 -20.54
N TYR A 258 8.53 -6.18 -21.46
CA TYR A 258 8.70 -6.29 -22.91
C TYR A 258 9.32 -5.04 -23.57
N LYS A 259 9.62 -3.97 -22.81
CA LYS A 259 10.50 -2.86 -23.23
C LYS A 259 11.98 -3.29 -23.44
N PHE A 260 12.20 -4.55 -23.80
CA PHE A 260 13.50 -5.11 -24.13
C PHE A 260 14.02 -4.45 -25.42
N ASN A 261 15.28 -3.99 -25.40
CA ASN A 261 16.02 -3.45 -26.55
C ASN A 261 15.50 -2.16 -27.22
N GLY A 262 14.70 -1.33 -26.54
CA GLY A 262 14.31 -0.01 -27.07
C GLY A 262 13.34 -0.07 -28.25
N SER A 263 12.80 -1.24 -28.60
CA SER A 263 11.65 -1.34 -29.48
C SER A 263 10.40 -0.99 -28.70
N ASP A 264 9.76 0.14 -29.03
CA ASP A 264 8.37 0.47 -28.67
C ASP A 264 7.40 -0.46 -29.40
N ALA A 265 7.57 -1.78 -29.23
CA ALA A 265 6.97 -2.74 -30.12
C ALA A 265 5.44 -2.59 -30.21
N TYR A 266 4.77 -2.03 -29.18
CA TYR A 266 3.29 -1.96 -29.16
C TYR A 266 2.68 -0.72 -28.45
N ALA A 267 3.34 0.45 -28.53
CA ALA A 267 2.84 1.68 -27.89
C ALA A 267 1.44 2.16 -28.35
N ASN A 268 0.86 1.63 -29.43
CA ASN A 268 -0.34 2.20 -30.06
C ASN A 268 -1.56 1.29 -30.23
N THR A 269 -1.57 0.04 -29.77
CA THR A 269 -2.79 -0.81 -29.89
C THR A 269 -3.64 -0.73 -28.61
N ARG A 270 -4.83 -0.11 -28.73
CA ARG A 270 -5.88 -0.17 -27.68
C ARG A 270 -6.50 -1.55 -27.55
N ASP A 271 -6.40 -2.37 -28.60
CA ASP A 271 -6.88 -3.75 -28.64
C ASP A 271 -5.96 -4.66 -27.82
N PHE A 272 -6.54 -5.42 -26.88
CA PHE A 272 -5.80 -6.37 -26.05
C PHE A 272 -5.50 -7.66 -26.80
N ARG A 273 -6.28 -8.00 -27.83
CA ARG A 273 -6.06 -9.16 -28.70
C ARG A 273 -4.83 -8.98 -29.60
N ALA A 274 -4.48 -7.72 -29.88
CA ALA A 274 -3.30 -7.37 -30.66
C ALA A 274 -1.98 -7.39 -29.85
N ARG A 275 -1.97 -7.98 -28.65
CA ARG A 275 -0.77 -8.10 -27.80
C ARG A 275 -0.52 -9.58 -27.48
N PRO A 276 0.42 -10.24 -28.18
CA PRO A 276 0.59 -11.71 -28.14
C PRO A 276 1.05 -12.26 -26.78
N TYR A 277 1.41 -11.38 -25.84
CA TYR A 277 1.90 -11.72 -24.50
C TYR A 277 0.89 -11.49 -23.38
N MET A 278 -0.31 -11.00 -23.70
CA MET A 278 -1.39 -10.83 -22.73
C MET A 278 -2.48 -11.87 -22.91
N PHE A 279 -2.70 -12.66 -21.86
CA PHE A 279 -3.84 -13.56 -21.78
C PHE A 279 -4.76 -13.14 -20.64
N GLY A 280 -6.05 -13.40 -20.82
CA GLY A 280 -7.00 -13.32 -19.74
C GLY A 280 -7.35 -14.73 -19.27
N ILE A 281 -7.38 -14.95 -17.95
CA ILE A 281 -7.86 -16.21 -17.40
C ILE A 281 -9.38 -16.12 -17.30
N HIS A 282 -10.08 -17.09 -17.91
CA HIS A 282 -11.51 -17.27 -17.72
C HIS A 282 -11.74 -18.30 -16.61
N LYS A 283 -12.70 -18.03 -15.72
CA LYS A 283 -13.11 -18.99 -14.69
C LYS A 283 -14.54 -19.43 -14.97
N GLU A 284 -14.70 -20.61 -15.55
CA GLU A 284 -16.00 -21.25 -15.68
C GLU A 284 -16.35 -22.01 -14.41
N ARG A 285 -17.56 -21.78 -13.88
CA ARG A 285 -18.09 -22.58 -12.79
C ARG A 285 -18.84 -23.76 -13.38
N ILE A 286 -18.14 -24.86 -13.62
CA ILE A 286 -18.76 -26.12 -14.06
C ILE A 286 -19.43 -26.77 -12.83
N SER A 287 -20.73 -27.07 -12.93
CA SER A 287 -21.51 -27.60 -11.81
C SER A 287 -21.03 -29.01 -11.41
N SER A 288 -20.41 -29.10 -10.23
CA SER A 288 -20.18 -30.27 -9.37
C SER A 288 -20.26 -31.67 -10.00
N LYS A 289 -19.26 -32.08 -10.81
CA LYS A 289 -18.77 -33.47 -10.80
C LYS A 289 -17.45 -33.75 -11.52
N GLU A 290 -16.92 -32.86 -12.34
CA GLU A 290 -15.68 -33.14 -13.07
C GLU A 290 -14.74 -31.94 -13.12
N THR A 291 -13.46 -32.28 -13.25
CA THR A 291 -12.21 -31.52 -13.18
C THR A 291 -12.28 -30.07 -13.68
N GLU A 292 -11.57 -29.19 -12.96
CA GLU A 292 -11.38 -27.78 -13.31
C GLU A 292 -10.57 -27.68 -14.63
N ILE A 293 -11.21 -27.26 -15.72
CA ILE A 293 -10.52 -26.90 -16.96
C ILE A 293 -10.17 -25.41 -16.87
N VAL A 294 -8.88 -25.10 -16.91
CA VAL A 294 -8.38 -23.74 -17.05
C VAL A 294 -8.17 -23.50 -18.55
N ASP A 295 -9.17 -22.91 -19.21
CA ASP A 295 -9.04 -22.52 -20.62
C ASP A 295 -8.30 -21.19 -20.75
N PHE A 296 -7.20 -21.22 -21.52
CA PHE A 296 -6.40 -20.04 -21.85
C PHE A 296 -6.88 -19.48 -23.19
N HIS A 297 -7.51 -18.30 -23.16
CA HIS A 297 -7.80 -17.54 -24.38
C HIS A 297 -6.74 -16.46 -24.57
N GLY A 298 -5.84 -16.72 -25.52
CA GLY A 298 -4.95 -15.73 -26.11
C GLY A 298 -4.87 -16.00 -27.61
N ASP A 299 -4.82 -14.96 -28.43
CA ASP A 299 -4.35 -15.11 -29.81
C ASP A 299 -2.84 -15.37 -29.70
N VAL A 300 -2.43 -16.62 -29.95
CA VAL A 300 -1.02 -17.03 -30.05
C VAL A 300 -0.45 -16.52 -31.36
#